data_AF-A0A0K9PSG3-F1
#
_entry.id   AF-A0A0K9PSG3-F1
#
_cell.length_a   1.000
_cell.length_b   1.000
_cell.length_c   1.000
_cell.angle_alpha   90.00
_cell.angle_beta   90.00
_cell.angle_gamma   90.00
#
_symmetry.space_group_name_H-M   'P 1'
#
loop_
_entity.id
_entity.type
_entity.pdbx_description
1 polymer ?
#
loop_
_entity_poly.entity_id
_entity_poly.type
_entity_poly.pdbx_seq_one_letter_code
_entity_poly.pdbx_strand_id
1 'polypeptide(L)'
;MKNASSIGEIDDTINKLEHRIQHETISLKEEKNLIREIKTLKQNRDRISSTLGPSDEVLEAYDQKNLIENRYENLQKEMNSLKREMIQLETNTKSIKKKYDDQCQVINDLFVQHITANNLQQQAYTNLKNAKREYHEKNTHFYGFKDDEKAANKFIASGDNHSLKHLCSDQVEKYMKLWNTNDEFRNHYVKFNMFSTVRRFKTVDGRCLGPYELPTVLPNIKRDNNRPSSINDSPIVSSESVTPEKVDLRVMNTPLDRPVKMQKHQEDNRQKSLKVIPPLGDVPNVIATVSIGESVTKLVENKKKKTEDDELTRKANEVSQQEEELKKEQAALKRKENIRLEQIAKAQLATERKKRQAEKAKARAEMKAQKNAELKEKKKAKKKSQKEKKLAGATDTELSVVETAKEPESIKVITSEKPAKALTKAPVTVRKQNNKLKYLPLPRRNKGKRKMQTWMLVALVTVLILVMILLGNYVSLSKFNLMPNLES
;
A
#
# COMPACT_ATOMS: atom_id res chain seq x y z
N MET A 1 -15.08 92.48 -18.60
CA MET A 1 -14.12 92.05 -17.57
C MET A 1 -12.73 92.58 -17.92
N LYS A 2 -12.47 93.82 -17.52
CA LYS A 2 -11.19 94.52 -17.41
C LYS A 2 -11.47 95.56 -16.30
N ASN A 3 -10.63 95.83 -15.30
CA ASN A 3 -9.22 95.47 -15.13
C ASN A 3 -9.04 94.56 -13.90
N ALA A 4 -8.06 93.66 -13.94
CA ALA A 4 -7.55 92.99 -12.74
C ALA A 4 -6.34 93.80 -12.24
N SER A 5 -6.59 95.02 -11.75
CA SER A 5 -5.52 95.92 -11.35
C SER A 5 -4.78 95.37 -10.13
N SER A 6 -3.47 95.20 -10.27
CA SER A 6 -2.59 94.76 -9.19
C SER A 6 -2.68 95.71 -7.99
N ILE A 7 -2.35 95.22 -6.79
CA ILE A 7 -2.24 96.05 -5.58
C ILE A 7 -1.36 97.29 -5.86
N GLY A 8 -0.24 97.08 -6.56
CA GLY A 8 0.66 98.16 -6.99
C GLY A 8 0.00 99.19 -7.92
N GLU A 9 -0.88 98.79 -8.86
CA GLU A 9 -1.62 99.73 -9.71
C GLU A 9 -2.62 100.57 -8.89
N ILE A 10 -3.19 99.98 -7.84
CA ILE A 10 -4.14 100.67 -6.96
C ILE A 10 -3.41 101.70 -6.09
N ASP A 11 -2.26 101.34 -5.49
CA ASP A 11 -1.43 102.32 -4.78
C ASP A 11 -0.87 103.40 -5.73
N ASP A 12 -0.50 103.06 -6.96
CA ASP A 12 -0.06 104.01 -7.99
C ASP A 12 -1.14 105.04 -8.36
N THR A 13 -2.40 104.61 -8.42
CA THR A 13 -3.54 105.48 -8.72
C THR A 13 -3.94 106.33 -7.50
N ILE A 14 -3.87 105.77 -6.29
CA ILE A 14 -4.01 106.54 -5.04
C ILE A 14 -2.96 107.66 -4.99
N ASN A 15 -1.68 107.36 -5.21
CA ASN A 15 -0.59 108.34 -5.17
C ASN A 15 -0.81 109.48 -6.17
N LYS A 16 -1.28 109.17 -7.39
CA LYS A 16 -1.60 110.18 -8.42
C LYS A 16 -2.78 111.08 -7.99
N LEU A 17 -3.82 110.52 -7.38
CA LEU A 17 -4.97 111.28 -6.89
C LEU A 17 -4.64 112.11 -5.63
N GLU A 18 -3.75 111.64 -4.76
CA GLU A 18 -3.30 112.39 -3.58
C GLU A 18 -2.35 113.53 -3.94
N HIS A 19 -1.39 113.31 -4.84
CA HIS A 19 -0.58 114.39 -5.44
C HIS A 19 -1.47 115.46 -6.09
N ARG A 20 -2.56 115.04 -6.75
CA ARG A 20 -3.53 115.96 -7.36
C ARG A 20 -4.19 116.89 -6.35
N ILE A 21 -4.58 116.37 -5.19
CA ILE A 21 -5.17 117.17 -4.09
C ILE A 21 -4.15 118.14 -3.48
N GLN A 22 -2.87 117.75 -3.42
CA GLN A 22 -1.82 118.55 -2.78
C GLN A 22 -1.25 119.67 -3.65
N HIS A 23 -1.34 119.55 -4.98
CA HIS A 23 -0.62 120.43 -5.91
C HIS A 23 -1.46 121.07 -7.04
N GLU A 24 -2.72 120.68 -7.24
CA GLU A 24 -3.66 121.38 -8.14
C GLU A 24 -4.68 122.22 -7.35
N THR A 25 -5.01 123.42 -7.86
CA THR A 25 -6.05 124.28 -7.28
C THR A 25 -7.45 123.79 -7.70
N ILE A 26 -7.92 122.72 -7.06
CA ILE A 26 -9.19 122.03 -7.35
C ILE A 26 -10.40 122.62 -6.61
N SER A 27 -11.61 122.40 -7.12
CA SER A 27 -12.84 122.80 -6.45
C SER A 27 -13.15 121.91 -5.24
N LEU A 28 -13.69 122.47 -4.16
CA LEU A 28 -14.17 121.74 -2.97
C LEU A 28 -15.17 120.60 -3.29
N LYS A 29 -15.87 120.67 -4.43
CA LYS A 29 -16.75 119.60 -4.93
C LYS A 29 -15.97 118.43 -5.55
N GLU A 30 -14.87 118.74 -6.23
CA GLU A 30 -13.99 117.78 -6.91
C GLU A 30 -13.06 117.11 -5.90
N GLU A 31 -12.46 117.89 -5.01
CA GLU A 31 -11.72 117.41 -3.82
C GLU A 31 -12.53 116.37 -3.04
N LYS A 32 -13.79 116.68 -2.70
CA LYS A 32 -14.72 115.75 -2.03
C LYS A 32 -15.13 114.54 -2.86
N ASN A 33 -14.90 114.54 -4.18
CA ASN A 33 -15.06 113.36 -5.02
C ASN A 33 -13.77 112.52 -5.04
N LEU A 34 -12.60 113.14 -5.25
CA LEU A 34 -11.29 112.49 -5.21
C LEU A 34 -11.05 111.79 -3.86
N ILE A 35 -11.40 112.44 -2.74
CA ILE A 35 -11.32 111.83 -1.39
C ILE A 35 -12.21 110.58 -1.26
N ARG A 36 -13.39 110.55 -1.89
CA ARG A 36 -14.24 109.34 -1.92
C ARG A 36 -13.63 108.25 -2.80
N GLU A 37 -13.08 108.62 -3.96
CA GLU A 37 -12.44 107.71 -4.89
C GLU A 37 -11.22 107.03 -4.24
N ILE A 38 -10.31 107.82 -3.66
CA ILE A 38 -9.18 107.34 -2.84
C ILE A 38 -9.67 106.41 -1.72
N LYS A 39 -10.76 106.76 -1.02
CA LYS A 39 -11.33 105.90 0.03
C LYS A 39 -11.85 104.56 -0.54
N THR A 40 -12.49 104.55 -1.71
CA THR A 40 -12.93 103.31 -2.36
C THR A 40 -11.76 102.49 -2.92
N LEU A 41 -10.71 103.13 -3.42
CA LEU A 41 -9.48 102.47 -3.89
C LEU A 41 -8.75 101.81 -2.72
N LYS A 42 -8.56 102.52 -1.59
CA LYS A 42 -8.00 101.95 -0.36
C LYS A 42 -8.83 100.76 0.15
N GLN A 43 -10.16 100.92 0.25
CA GLN A 43 -11.05 99.81 0.63
C GLN A 43 -10.97 98.61 -0.32
N ASN A 44 -10.81 98.83 -1.63
CA ASN A 44 -10.67 97.74 -2.60
C ASN A 44 -9.27 97.09 -2.55
N ARG A 45 -8.20 97.85 -2.34
CA ARG A 45 -6.86 97.33 -2.09
C ARG A 45 -6.85 96.43 -0.86
N ASP A 46 -7.42 96.90 0.25
CA ASP A 46 -7.47 96.16 1.52
C ASP A 46 -8.33 94.87 1.37
N ARG A 47 -9.43 94.93 0.60
CA ARG A 47 -10.20 93.74 0.20
C ARG A 47 -9.37 92.75 -0.61
N ILE A 48 -8.64 93.19 -1.63
CA ILE A 48 -7.78 92.33 -2.45
C ILE A 48 -6.68 91.71 -1.58
N SER A 49 -6.04 92.49 -0.71
CA SER A 49 -5.05 92.02 0.27
C SER A 49 -5.60 91.10 1.38
N SER A 50 -6.93 90.98 1.52
CA SER A 50 -7.59 90.01 2.41
C SER A 50 -8.16 88.79 1.67
N THR A 51 -8.23 88.85 0.33
CA THR A 51 -8.72 87.76 -0.53
C THR A 51 -7.54 86.98 -1.12
N LEU A 52 -6.49 87.69 -1.51
CA LEU A 52 -5.16 87.15 -1.72
C LEU A 52 -4.53 86.96 -0.34
N GLY A 53 -4.54 85.73 0.18
CA GLY A 53 -3.82 85.39 1.40
C GLY A 53 -2.32 85.69 1.27
N PRO A 54 -1.55 85.72 2.39
CA PRO A 54 -0.11 85.95 2.36
C PRO A 54 0.56 85.10 1.27
N SER A 55 1.42 85.71 0.46
CA SER A 55 1.99 85.01 -0.71
C SER A 55 2.76 83.74 -0.33
N ASP A 56 3.26 83.68 0.91
CA ASP A 56 3.93 82.52 1.50
C ASP A 56 2.96 81.37 1.80
N GLU A 57 1.70 81.65 2.20
CA GLU A 57 0.66 80.63 2.45
C GLU A 57 0.19 79.99 1.13
N VAL A 58 0.11 80.79 0.05
CA VAL A 58 -0.19 80.31 -1.30
C VAL A 58 0.96 79.44 -1.84
N LEU A 59 2.22 79.82 -1.54
CA LEU A 59 3.41 79.05 -1.90
C LEU A 59 3.48 77.74 -1.10
N GLU A 60 3.24 77.78 0.21
CA GLU A 60 3.22 76.58 1.05
C GLU A 60 2.11 75.61 0.61
N ALA A 61 0.91 76.10 0.28
CA ALA A 61 -0.16 75.28 -0.28
C ALA A 61 0.24 74.62 -1.61
N TYR A 62 1.03 75.30 -2.45
CA TYR A 62 1.56 74.74 -3.69
C TYR A 62 2.60 73.63 -3.42
N ASP A 63 3.52 73.83 -2.48
CA ASP A 63 4.52 72.81 -2.11
C ASP A 63 3.90 71.61 -1.37
N GLN A 64 2.89 71.83 -0.53
CA GLN A 64 2.07 70.76 0.05
C GLN A 64 1.35 69.96 -1.06
N LYS A 65 0.79 70.62 -2.08
CA LYS A 65 0.20 69.95 -3.25
C LYS A 65 1.27 69.10 -3.98
N ASN A 66 2.43 69.68 -4.27
CA ASN A 66 3.54 68.97 -4.94
C ASN A 66 3.99 67.73 -4.13
N LEU A 67 4.05 67.83 -2.80
CA LEU A 67 4.36 66.73 -1.90
C LEU A 67 3.29 65.63 -1.92
N ILE A 68 2.00 66.00 -1.98
CA ILE A 68 0.87 65.05 -2.09
C ILE A 68 0.89 64.35 -3.45
N GLU A 69 1.16 65.07 -4.54
CA GLU A 69 1.22 64.54 -5.91
C GLU A 69 2.38 63.52 -6.07
N ASN A 70 3.57 63.85 -5.54
CA ASN A 70 4.70 62.91 -5.48
C ASN A 70 4.41 61.67 -4.61
N ARG A 71 3.70 61.82 -3.48
CA ARG A 71 3.25 60.69 -2.66
C ARG A 71 2.26 59.81 -3.42
N TYR A 72 1.29 60.40 -4.11
CA TYR A 72 0.30 59.67 -4.90
C TYR A 72 0.97 58.85 -6.01
N GLU A 73 1.90 59.43 -6.76
CA GLU A 73 2.68 58.69 -7.75
C GLU A 73 3.40 57.47 -7.15
N ASN A 74 4.01 57.61 -5.97
CA ASN A 74 4.73 56.51 -5.34
C ASN A 74 3.78 55.40 -4.87
N LEU A 75 2.65 55.73 -4.24
CA LEU A 75 1.59 54.77 -3.92
C LEU A 75 1.03 54.09 -5.20
N GLN A 76 0.95 54.80 -6.32
CA GLN A 76 0.50 54.25 -7.60
C GLN A 76 1.53 53.27 -8.19
N LYS A 77 2.84 53.57 -8.07
CA LYS A 77 3.94 52.68 -8.46
C LYS A 77 3.94 51.41 -7.60
N GLU A 78 3.76 51.53 -6.28
CA GLU A 78 3.65 50.41 -5.33
C GLU A 78 2.41 49.54 -5.58
N MET A 79 1.23 50.15 -5.77
CA MET A 79 0.02 49.44 -6.17
C MET A 79 0.22 48.65 -7.47
N ASN A 80 1.02 49.18 -8.40
CA ASN A 80 1.31 48.52 -9.68
C ASN A 80 2.46 47.49 -9.61
N SER A 81 3.34 47.49 -8.61
CA SER A 81 4.20 46.32 -8.31
C SER A 81 3.41 45.22 -7.61
N LEU A 82 2.64 45.55 -6.56
CA LEU A 82 1.80 44.60 -5.81
C LEU A 82 0.81 43.85 -6.72
N LYS A 83 0.18 44.54 -7.70
CA LYS A 83 -0.66 43.88 -8.72
C LYS A 83 0.11 42.86 -9.57
N ARG A 84 1.35 43.17 -9.98
CA ARG A 84 2.19 42.25 -10.77
C ARG A 84 2.62 41.04 -9.93
N GLU A 85 3.00 41.26 -8.69
CA GLU A 85 3.33 40.20 -7.72
C GLU A 85 2.13 39.31 -7.43
N MET A 86 0.93 39.87 -7.24
CA MET A 86 -0.32 39.13 -7.09
C MET A 86 -0.60 38.20 -8.27
N ILE A 87 -0.44 38.69 -9.52
CA ILE A 87 -0.62 37.87 -10.74
C ILE A 87 0.45 36.76 -10.83
N GLN A 88 1.70 37.05 -10.44
CA GLN A 88 2.76 36.03 -10.38
C GLN A 88 2.47 34.97 -9.30
N LEU A 89 2.01 35.36 -8.12
CA LEU A 89 1.60 34.44 -7.05
C LEU A 89 0.39 33.60 -7.47
N GLU A 90 -0.57 34.17 -8.19
CA GLU A 90 -1.74 33.43 -8.68
C GLU A 90 -1.36 32.39 -9.76
N THR A 91 -0.52 32.75 -10.73
CA THR A 91 -0.02 31.83 -11.76
C THR A 91 0.87 30.74 -11.17
N ASN A 92 1.74 31.08 -10.21
CA ASN A 92 2.51 30.10 -9.43
C ASN A 92 1.59 29.14 -8.67
N THR A 93 0.57 29.65 -7.98
CA THR A 93 -0.42 28.84 -7.24
C THR A 93 -1.18 27.90 -8.16
N LYS A 94 -1.64 28.37 -9.34
CA LYS A 94 -2.26 27.53 -10.38
C LYS A 94 -1.30 26.41 -10.84
N SER A 95 -0.02 26.72 -11.03
CA SER A 95 0.99 25.72 -11.43
C SER A 95 1.27 24.67 -10.34
N ILE A 96 1.27 25.08 -9.07
CA ILE A 96 1.48 24.19 -7.91
C ILE A 96 0.27 23.29 -7.74
N LYS A 97 -0.95 23.84 -7.83
CA LYS A 97 -2.19 23.05 -7.79
C LYS A 97 -2.21 21.98 -8.87
N LYS A 98 -1.91 22.32 -10.13
CA LYS A 98 -1.81 21.32 -11.20
C LYS A 98 -0.82 20.20 -10.87
N LYS A 99 0.40 20.55 -10.42
CA LYS A 99 1.42 19.54 -10.04
C LYS A 99 0.95 18.64 -8.87
N TYR A 100 0.15 19.17 -7.96
CA TYR A 100 -0.47 18.39 -6.88
C TYR A 100 -1.54 17.43 -7.43
N ASP A 101 -2.46 17.93 -8.26
CA ASP A 101 -3.52 17.14 -8.88
C ASP A 101 -2.94 16.02 -9.77
N ASP A 102 -1.91 16.32 -10.56
CA ASP A 102 -1.14 15.36 -11.36
C ASP A 102 -0.49 14.27 -10.48
N GLN A 103 0.11 14.64 -9.34
CA GLN A 103 0.70 13.67 -8.39
C GLN A 103 -0.36 12.81 -7.69
N CYS A 104 -1.53 13.37 -7.37
CA CYS A 104 -2.64 12.61 -6.81
C CYS A 104 -3.16 11.54 -7.78
N GLN A 105 -3.19 11.80 -9.09
CA GLN A 105 -3.52 10.79 -10.11
C GLN A 105 -2.50 9.65 -10.09
N VAL A 106 -1.19 9.96 -10.16
CA VAL A 106 -0.12 8.94 -10.12
C VAL A 106 -0.16 8.09 -8.83
N ILE A 107 -0.48 8.69 -7.68
CA ILE A 107 -0.65 7.97 -6.41
C ILE A 107 -1.84 7.00 -6.47
N ASN A 108 -2.96 7.42 -7.06
CA ASN A 108 -4.14 6.58 -7.24
C ASN A 108 -3.86 5.41 -8.20
N ASP A 109 -3.18 5.65 -9.32
CA ASP A 109 -2.81 4.62 -10.29
C ASP A 109 -1.88 3.57 -9.66
N LEU A 110 -0.86 4.00 -8.91
CA LEU A 110 0.04 3.12 -8.17
C LEU A 110 -0.72 2.31 -7.09
N PHE A 111 -1.73 2.91 -6.46
CA PHE A 111 -2.58 2.23 -5.47
C PHE A 111 -3.48 1.15 -6.13
N VAL A 112 -4.08 1.45 -7.28
CA VAL A 112 -4.86 0.49 -8.08
C VAL A 112 -3.96 -0.65 -8.58
N GLN A 113 -2.79 -0.34 -9.14
CA GLN A 113 -1.81 -1.35 -9.57
C GLN A 113 -1.38 -2.25 -8.40
N HIS A 114 -1.10 -1.67 -7.22
CA HIS A 114 -0.75 -2.44 -6.03
C HIS A 114 -1.91 -3.35 -5.55
N ILE A 115 -3.16 -2.88 -5.58
CA ILE A 115 -4.34 -3.72 -5.27
C ILE A 115 -4.44 -4.88 -6.25
N THR A 116 -4.38 -4.61 -7.56
CA THR A 116 -4.48 -5.62 -8.62
C THR A 116 -3.36 -6.66 -8.50
N ALA A 117 -2.11 -6.24 -8.29
CA ALA A 117 -0.98 -7.14 -8.07
C ALA A 117 -1.13 -7.99 -6.80
N ASN A 118 -1.64 -7.41 -5.70
CA ASN A 118 -1.92 -8.12 -4.46
C ASN A 118 -3.10 -9.11 -4.60
N ASN A 119 -4.09 -8.82 -5.45
CA ASN A 119 -5.20 -9.72 -5.74
C ASN A 119 -4.75 -10.90 -6.62
N LEU A 120 -3.99 -10.62 -7.68
CA LEU A 120 -3.34 -11.63 -8.52
C LEU A 120 -2.40 -12.53 -7.69
N GLN A 121 -1.63 -11.96 -6.76
CA GLN A 121 -0.79 -12.75 -5.85
C GLN A 121 -1.61 -13.68 -4.94
N GLN A 122 -2.77 -13.24 -4.45
CA GLN A 122 -3.66 -14.09 -3.65
C GLN A 122 -4.25 -15.23 -4.48
N GLN A 123 -4.69 -14.96 -5.71
CA GLN A 123 -5.15 -15.99 -6.66
C GLN A 123 -4.04 -17.00 -6.99
N ALA A 124 -2.81 -16.53 -7.23
CA ALA A 124 -1.66 -17.41 -7.42
C ALA A 124 -1.37 -18.30 -6.19
N TYR A 125 -1.56 -17.77 -4.97
CA TYR A 125 -1.44 -18.56 -3.73
C TYR A 125 -2.58 -19.57 -3.54
N THR A 126 -3.83 -19.26 -3.90
CA THR A 126 -4.92 -20.24 -3.85
C THR A 126 -4.70 -21.35 -4.86
N ASN A 127 -4.27 -21.00 -6.08
CA ASN A 127 -4.02 -21.97 -7.14
C ASN A 127 -2.83 -22.88 -6.77
N LEU A 128 -1.74 -22.32 -6.22
CA LEU A 128 -0.61 -23.09 -5.69
C LEU A 128 -1.01 -24.00 -4.51
N LYS A 129 -1.95 -23.57 -3.66
CA LYS A 129 -2.47 -24.40 -2.56
C LYS A 129 -3.30 -25.56 -3.10
N ASN A 130 -4.17 -25.31 -4.08
CA ASN A 130 -5.03 -26.32 -4.68
C ASN A 130 -4.21 -27.34 -5.48
N ALA A 131 -3.31 -26.90 -6.36
CA ALA A 131 -2.42 -27.78 -7.12
C ALA A 131 -1.52 -28.65 -6.22
N LYS A 132 -1.10 -28.15 -5.06
CA LYS A 132 -0.42 -28.97 -4.04
C LYS A 132 -1.33 -29.99 -3.39
N ARG A 133 -2.58 -29.63 -3.09
CA ARG A 133 -3.57 -30.59 -2.57
C ARG A 133 -3.81 -31.71 -3.57
N GLU A 134 -4.09 -31.36 -4.83
CA GLU A 134 -4.29 -32.32 -5.93
C GLU A 134 -3.08 -33.23 -6.13
N TYR A 135 -1.86 -32.70 -6.06
CA TYR A 135 -0.64 -33.50 -6.15
C TYR A 135 -0.56 -34.54 -5.01
N HIS A 136 -0.91 -34.14 -3.78
CA HIS A 136 -0.95 -35.07 -2.65
C HIS A 136 -2.10 -36.08 -2.78
N GLU A 137 -3.29 -35.65 -3.21
CA GLU A 137 -4.47 -36.49 -3.45
C GLU A 137 -4.20 -37.56 -4.51
N LYS A 138 -3.69 -37.16 -5.68
CA LYS A 138 -3.31 -38.07 -6.79
C LYS A 138 -2.18 -39.04 -6.41
N ASN A 139 -1.31 -38.68 -5.47
CA ASN A 139 -0.22 -39.53 -4.99
C ASN A 139 -0.51 -40.27 -3.67
N THR A 140 -1.74 -40.19 -3.11
CA THR A 140 -2.11 -40.88 -1.85
C THR A 140 -1.76 -42.36 -1.89
N HIS A 141 -2.24 -43.07 -2.91
CA HIS A 141 -2.00 -44.50 -3.10
C HIS A 141 -0.50 -44.83 -3.27
N PHE A 142 0.27 -44.00 -3.98
CA PHE A 142 1.71 -44.17 -4.14
C PHE A 142 2.46 -44.09 -2.80
N TYR A 143 2.11 -43.14 -1.94
CA TYR A 143 2.71 -43.05 -0.61
C TYR A 143 2.24 -44.21 0.29
N GLY A 144 0.96 -44.60 0.21
CA GLY A 144 0.42 -45.79 0.91
C GLY A 144 1.18 -47.07 0.57
N PHE A 145 1.30 -47.42 -0.71
CA PHE A 145 2.07 -48.60 -1.14
C PHE A 145 3.55 -48.54 -0.71
N LYS A 146 4.13 -47.34 -0.61
CA LYS A 146 5.50 -47.13 -0.11
C LYS A 146 5.61 -47.17 1.42
N ASP A 147 4.52 -47.08 2.16
CA ASP A 147 4.48 -47.34 3.60
C ASP A 147 4.17 -48.82 3.88
N ASP A 148 3.34 -49.47 3.06
CA ASP A 148 3.17 -50.93 3.03
C ASP A 148 4.50 -51.64 2.73
N GLU A 149 5.26 -51.17 1.73
CA GLU A 149 6.63 -51.64 1.39
C GLU A 149 7.54 -51.62 2.61
N LYS A 150 7.50 -50.54 3.42
CA LYS A 150 8.30 -50.43 4.66
C LYS A 150 7.78 -51.35 5.76
N ALA A 151 6.46 -51.58 5.85
CA ALA A 151 5.88 -52.50 6.82
C ALA A 151 6.25 -53.95 6.50
N ALA A 152 6.18 -54.36 5.23
CA ALA A 152 6.65 -55.65 4.76
C ALA A 152 8.14 -55.86 5.06
N ASN A 153 8.99 -54.89 4.71
CA ASN A 153 10.43 -54.94 5.02
C ASN A 153 10.73 -55.00 6.53
N LYS A 154 9.89 -54.42 7.40
CA LYS A 154 10.02 -54.58 8.86
C LYS A 154 9.69 -56.00 9.31
N PHE A 155 8.59 -56.59 8.83
CA PHE A 155 8.22 -57.97 9.18
C PHE A 155 9.22 -59.01 8.64
N ILE A 156 9.82 -58.74 7.46
CA ILE A 156 10.94 -59.54 6.94
C ILE A 156 12.16 -59.43 7.88
N ALA A 157 12.46 -58.23 8.39
CA ALA A 157 13.58 -58.01 9.30
C ALA A 157 13.37 -58.56 10.73
N SER A 158 12.12 -58.71 11.19
CA SER A 158 11.80 -59.38 12.47
C SER A 158 11.54 -60.89 12.35
N GLY A 159 11.32 -61.40 11.13
CA GLY A 159 10.96 -62.80 10.89
C GLY A 159 9.47 -63.11 11.05
N ASP A 160 8.61 -62.10 11.21
CA ASP A 160 7.17 -62.22 11.47
C ASP A 160 6.38 -62.64 10.21
N ASN A 161 6.62 -63.85 9.72
CA ASN A 161 5.99 -64.40 8.51
C ASN A 161 4.44 -64.37 8.55
N HIS A 162 3.84 -64.52 9.74
CA HIS A 162 2.39 -64.43 9.90
C HIS A 162 1.87 -63.00 9.66
N SER A 163 2.50 -62.00 10.27
CA SER A 163 2.17 -60.58 10.11
C SER A 163 2.43 -60.09 8.69
N LEU A 164 3.52 -60.58 8.06
CA LEU A 164 3.81 -60.34 6.64
C LEU A 164 2.70 -60.91 5.73
N LYS A 165 2.28 -62.16 5.95
CA LYS A 165 1.19 -62.78 5.18
C LYS A 165 -0.12 -62.02 5.34
N HIS A 166 -0.46 -61.59 6.56
CA HIS A 166 -1.65 -60.77 6.82
C HIS A 166 -1.59 -59.43 6.08
N LEU A 167 -0.45 -58.73 6.12
CA LEU A 167 -0.25 -57.48 5.39
C LEU A 167 -0.43 -57.66 3.87
N CYS A 168 0.06 -58.75 3.30
CA CYS A 168 -0.12 -59.06 1.88
C CYS A 168 -1.59 -59.32 1.52
N SER A 169 -2.32 -60.12 2.32
CA SER A 169 -3.77 -60.35 2.13
C SER A 169 -4.55 -59.03 2.21
N ASP A 170 -4.33 -58.25 3.28
CA ASP A 170 -4.93 -56.94 3.47
C ASP A 170 -4.69 -56.01 2.27
N GLN A 171 -3.47 -55.99 1.71
CA GLN A 171 -3.11 -55.12 0.61
C GLN A 171 -3.86 -55.54 -0.68
N VAL A 172 -4.02 -56.83 -0.94
CA VAL A 172 -4.83 -57.34 -2.06
C VAL A 172 -6.30 -56.97 -1.87
N GLU A 173 -6.89 -57.16 -0.69
CA GLU A 173 -8.29 -56.77 -0.43
C GLU A 173 -8.52 -55.26 -0.58
N LYS A 174 -7.62 -54.43 -0.02
CA LYS A 174 -7.64 -52.97 -0.18
C LYS A 174 -7.53 -52.56 -1.65
N TYR A 175 -6.65 -53.20 -2.42
CA TYR A 175 -6.50 -52.95 -3.86
C TYR A 175 -7.75 -53.36 -4.64
N MET A 176 -8.29 -54.56 -4.42
CA MET A 176 -9.48 -55.04 -5.14
C MET A 176 -10.71 -54.19 -4.82
N LYS A 177 -10.88 -53.78 -3.55
CA LYS A 177 -11.93 -52.82 -3.16
C LYS A 177 -11.77 -51.48 -3.89
N LEU A 178 -10.56 -50.93 -3.94
CA LEU A 178 -10.28 -49.68 -4.65
C LEU A 178 -10.51 -49.81 -6.17
N TRP A 179 -10.08 -50.91 -6.78
CA TRP A 179 -10.28 -51.24 -8.20
C TRP A 179 -11.76 -51.33 -8.58
N ASN A 180 -12.59 -51.92 -7.71
CA ASN A 180 -14.02 -52.08 -7.92
C ASN A 180 -14.81 -50.80 -7.61
N THR A 181 -14.39 -49.99 -6.63
CA THR A 181 -15.12 -48.77 -6.21
C THR A 181 -14.71 -47.50 -6.96
N ASN A 182 -13.48 -47.40 -7.48
CA ASN A 182 -12.96 -46.15 -8.05
C ASN A 182 -12.54 -46.30 -9.52
N ASP A 183 -13.40 -45.83 -10.42
CA ASP A 183 -13.16 -45.79 -11.87
C ASP A 183 -11.97 -44.89 -12.25
N GLU A 184 -11.75 -43.77 -11.56
CA GLU A 184 -10.58 -42.92 -11.82
C GLU A 184 -9.28 -43.66 -11.51
N PHE A 185 -9.24 -44.42 -10.41
CA PHE A 185 -8.09 -45.25 -10.07
C PHE A 185 -7.86 -46.33 -11.13
N ARG A 186 -8.92 -47.03 -11.55
CA ARG A 186 -8.87 -48.06 -12.60
C ARG A 186 -8.31 -47.48 -13.91
N ASN A 187 -8.86 -46.35 -14.35
CA ASN A 187 -8.47 -45.67 -15.58
C ASN A 187 -7.02 -45.15 -15.53
N HIS A 188 -6.59 -44.56 -14.41
CA HIS A 188 -5.19 -44.17 -14.23
C HIS A 188 -4.25 -45.39 -14.23
N TYR A 189 -4.58 -46.47 -13.51
CA TYR A 189 -3.76 -47.67 -13.45
C TYR A 189 -3.58 -48.30 -14.83
N VAL A 190 -4.67 -48.47 -15.60
CA VAL A 190 -4.60 -48.97 -16.99
C VAL A 190 -3.75 -48.04 -17.85
N LYS A 191 -4.00 -46.73 -17.81
CA LYS A 191 -3.26 -45.73 -18.62
C LYS A 191 -1.75 -45.72 -18.34
N PHE A 192 -1.33 -45.82 -17.08
CA PHE A 192 0.09 -45.84 -16.74
C PHE A 192 0.76 -47.21 -17.00
N ASN A 193 0.02 -48.32 -16.86
CA ASN A 193 0.54 -49.66 -17.17
C ASN A 193 0.49 -50.01 -18.66
N MET A 194 -0.30 -49.33 -19.48
CA MET A 194 -0.49 -49.58 -20.93
C MET A 194 0.82 -49.84 -21.68
N PHE A 195 1.88 -49.05 -21.45
CA PHE A 195 3.19 -49.25 -22.08
C PHE A 195 3.89 -50.55 -21.67
N SER A 196 3.64 -51.03 -20.45
CA SER A 196 4.11 -52.34 -19.97
C SER A 196 3.25 -53.46 -20.55
N THR A 197 1.92 -53.29 -20.56
CA THR A 197 0.97 -54.24 -21.14
C THR A 197 1.26 -54.51 -22.61
N VAL A 198 1.30 -53.47 -23.45
CA VAL A 198 1.61 -53.61 -24.88
C VAL A 198 3.04 -54.12 -25.10
N ARG A 199 4.02 -53.72 -24.29
CA ARG A 199 5.39 -54.27 -24.36
C ARG A 199 5.45 -55.77 -24.10
N ARG A 200 4.67 -56.29 -23.15
CA ARG A 200 4.71 -57.69 -22.72
C ARG A 200 3.80 -58.59 -23.55
N PHE A 201 2.61 -58.10 -23.92
CA PHE A 201 1.55 -58.90 -24.53
C PHE A 201 1.23 -58.51 -25.98
N LYS A 202 1.84 -57.44 -26.51
CA LYS A 202 1.64 -56.87 -27.86
C LYS A 202 0.24 -56.28 -28.14
N THR A 203 -0.70 -56.42 -27.21
CA THR A 203 -2.06 -55.85 -27.24
C THR A 203 -2.26 -54.81 -26.13
N VAL A 204 -3.26 -53.93 -26.27
CA VAL A 204 -3.66 -52.98 -25.21
C VAL A 204 -4.37 -53.68 -24.07
N ASP A 205 -5.21 -54.67 -24.38
CA ASP A 205 -6.10 -55.36 -23.44
C ASP A 205 -5.40 -56.41 -22.56
N GLY A 206 -4.10 -56.63 -22.75
CA GLY A 206 -3.30 -57.60 -21.99
C GLY A 206 -3.48 -59.06 -22.41
N ARG A 207 -4.26 -59.32 -23.46
CA ARG A 207 -4.33 -60.63 -24.13
C ARG A 207 -3.02 -60.92 -24.88
N CYS A 208 -2.62 -62.19 -24.93
CA CYS A 208 -1.64 -62.63 -25.92
C CYS A 208 -2.15 -62.36 -27.34
N LEU A 209 -1.27 -61.90 -28.22
CA LEU A 209 -1.55 -61.63 -29.62
C LEU A 209 -2.04 -62.89 -30.36
N GLY A 210 -3.18 -62.78 -31.05
CA GLY A 210 -3.71 -63.85 -31.90
C GLY A 210 -2.83 -64.12 -33.15
N PRO A 211 -2.94 -65.30 -33.79
CA PRO A 211 -2.06 -65.69 -34.92
C PRO A 211 -2.08 -64.75 -36.13
N TYR A 212 -3.16 -63.97 -36.28
CA TYR A 212 -3.37 -63.03 -37.39
C TYR A 212 -3.56 -61.58 -36.91
N GLU A 213 -3.35 -61.30 -35.61
CA GLU A 213 -3.46 -59.95 -35.05
C GLU A 213 -2.12 -59.21 -35.21
N LEU A 214 -2.13 -57.97 -35.70
CA LEU A 214 -0.92 -57.14 -35.80
C LEU A 214 -0.57 -56.52 -34.43
N PRO A 215 0.71 -56.52 -34.00
CA PRO A 215 1.12 -55.89 -32.75
C PRO A 215 0.71 -54.41 -32.68
N THR A 216 0.18 -53.97 -31.54
CA THR A 216 -0.12 -52.54 -31.35
C THR A 216 1.18 -51.75 -31.30
N VAL A 217 1.45 -50.95 -32.35
CA VAL A 217 2.65 -50.12 -32.42
C VAL A 217 2.59 -49.01 -31.36
N LEU A 218 3.44 -49.11 -30.34
CA LEU A 218 3.59 -48.06 -29.34
C LEU A 218 4.15 -46.80 -30.02
N PRO A 219 3.49 -45.62 -29.89
CA PRO A 219 4.08 -44.37 -30.35
C PRO A 219 5.40 -44.13 -29.61
N ASN A 220 6.44 -43.76 -30.35
CA ASN A 220 7.81 -43.62 -29.83
C ASN A 220 8.00 -42.34 -29.01
N ILE A 221 7.27 -42.27 -27.91
CA ILE A 221 7.31 -41.17 -26.94
C ILE A 221 8.66 -41.23 -26.23
N LYS A 222 9.52 -40.27 -26.57
CA LYS A 222 10.71 -39.93 -25.80
C LYS A 222 10.29 -39.72 -24.35
N ARG A 223 10.63 -40.65 -23.47
CA ARG A 223 10.39 -40.50 -22.03
C ARG A 223 11.25 -39.33 -21.56
N ASP A 224 10.67 -38.37 -20.84
CA ASP A 224 11.46 -37.36 -20.16
C ASP A 224 12.37 -38.03 -19.14
N ASN A 225 13.69 -37.95 -19.37
CA ASN A 225 14.73 -38.73 -18.69
C ASN A 225 15.03 -38.23 -17.26
N ASN A 226 13.99 -38.03 -16.45
CA ASN A 226 14.06 -37.61 -15.04
C ASN A 226 13.79 -38.75 -14.04
N ARG A 227 13.75 -40.02 -14.48
CA ARG A 227 13.75 -41.20 -13.61
C ARG A 227 15.07 -41.95 -13.76
N PRO A 228 15.92 -42.06 -12.71
CA PRO A 228 17.14 -42.85 -12.79
C PRO A 228 16.80 -44.34 -12.77
N SER A 229 16.75 -44.96 -13.94
CA SER A 229 16.62 -46.41 -14.10
C SER A 229 17.99 -47.06 -13.90
N SER A 230 18.27 -47.50 -12.67
CA SER A 230 19.32 -48.49 -12.42
C SER A 230 18.71 -49.89 -12.56
N ILE A 231 19.07 -50.58 -13.64
CA ILE A 231 19.12 -52.03 -13.86
C ILE A 231 19.91 -52.20 -15.16
N ASN A 232 20.85 -53.14 -15.19
CA ASN A 232 21.71 -53.38 -16.35
C ASN A 232 21.10 -54.49 -17.21
N ASP A 233 20.76 -54.19 -18.46
CA ASP A 233 20.44 -55.20 -19.48
C ASP A 233 21.60 -55.30 -20.47
N SER A 234 22.28 -56.45 -20.52
CA SER A 234 23.31 -56.76 -21.53
C SER A 234 22.69 -57.55 -22.70
N PRO A 235 23.18 -57.39 -23.95
CA PRO A 235 22.57 -58.04 -25.11
C PRO A 235 23.01 -59.50 -25.29
N ILE A 236 22.04 -60.36 -25.60
CA ILE A 236 22.23 -61.68 -26.22
C ILE A 236 21.34 -61.64 -27.49
N VAL A 237 21.91 -61.30 -28.64
CA VAL A 237 22.60 -62.19 -29.59
C VAL A 237 21.60 -63.07 -30.35
N SER A 238 21.54 -62.84 -31.66
CA SER A 238 20.76 -63.61 -32.62
C SER A 238 21.30 -65.03 -32.78
N SER A 239 20.42 -65.98 -33.07
CA SER A 239 20.75 -67.19 -33.82
C SER A 239 19.86 -67.25 -35.07
N GLU A 240 20.45 -67.70 -36.17
CA GLU A 240 19.87 -67.68 -37.52
C GLU A 240 19.99 -69.09 -38.11
N SER A 241 18.92 -69.62 -38.70
CA SER A 241 18.97 -70.92 -39.38
C SER A 241 17.94 -71.06 -40.51
N VAL A 242 18.40 -70.73 -41.72
CA VAL A 242 18.18 -71.44 -42.99
C VAL A 242 16.74 -71.58 -43.56
N THR A 243 16.68 -71.24 -44.86
CA THR A 243 15.58 -71.27 -45.84
C THR A 243 15.41 -72.68 -46.49
N PRO A 244 14.67 -72.88 -47.61
CA PRO A 244 13.49 -72.19 -48.18
C PRO A 244 12.33 -73.17 -48.51
N GLU A 245 11.16 -72.63 -48.87
CA GLU A 245 10.45 -73.13 -50.07
C GLU A 245 9.83 -71.96 -50.86
N LYS A 246 9.58 -72.16 -52.16
CA LYS A 246 9.25 -71.10 -53.14
C LYS A 246 8.02 -71.48 -53.95
N VAL A 247 6.95 -70.69 -53.84
CA VAL A 247 5.90 -70.55 -54.87
C VAL A 247 5.69 -69.05 -55.13
N ASP A 248 5.26 -68.71 -56.34
CA ASP A 248 5.49 -67.42 -57.00
C ASP A 248 4.17 -66.77 -57.48
N LEU A 249 4.27 -65.58 -58.08
CA LEU A 249 3.33 -64.92 -59.00
C LEU A 249 2.13 -64.09 -58.46
N ARG A 250 2.17 -62.82 -58.90
CA ARG A 250 1.05 -61.90 -59.25
C ARG A 250 0.24 -61.31 -58.08
N VAL A 251 0.17 -60.00 -57.85
CA VAL A 251 0.06 -58.82 -58.76
C VAL A 251 -1.27 -58.78 -59.53
N MET A 252 -2.20 -57.98 -59.02
CA MET A 252 -3.07 -57.10 -59.82
C MET A 252 -3.14 -55.73 -59.15
N ASN A 253 -3.23 -54.67 -59.95
CA ASN A 253 -3.23 -53.27 -59.53
C ASN A 253 -4.41 -52.53 -60.18
N THR A 254 -4.88 -51.47 -59.51
CA THR A 254 -5.59 -50.31 -60.11
C THR A 254 -6.98 -50.55 -60.76
N PRO A 255 -7.78 -49.51 -61.08
CA PRO A 255 -8.13 -48.36 -60.22
C PRO A 255 -9.61 -47.87 -60.37
N LEU A 256 -9.97 -46.81 -59.62
CA LEU A 256 -11.15 -45.92 -59.85
C LEU A 256 -12.56 -46.58 -59.70
N ASP A 257 -13.68 -45.88 -59.46
CA ASP A 257 -13.97 -44.44 -59.57
C ASP A 257 -15.06 -43.93 -58.57
N ARG A 258 -15.53 -42.67 -58.70
CA ARG A 258 -16.46 -42.00 -57.76
C ARG A 258 -17.65 -41.26 -58.45
N PRO A 259 -18.90 -41.45 -57.99
CA PRO A 259 -19.75 -40.31 -57.52
C PRO A 259 -20.62 -40.67 -56.28
N VAL A 260 -20.97 -39.84 -55.29
CA VAL A 260 -21.40 -38.42 -55.17
C VAL A 260 -22.89 -38.15 -55.45
N LYS A 261 -23.75 -38.09 -54.40
CA LYS A 261 -24.61 -36.93 -54.00
C LYS A 261 -25.67 -37.18 -52.89
N MET A 262 -25.84 -36.18 -51.99
CA MET A 262 -27.11 -35.65 -51.38
C MET A 262 -28.06 -36.58 -50.59
N GLN A 263 -28.96 -36.18 -49.66
CA GLN A 263 -29.35 -34.94 -48.93
C GLN A 263 -29.84 -35.41 -47.53
N LYS A 264 -29.63 -34.78 -46.35
CA LYS A 264 -29.88 -33.42 -45.80
C LYS A 264 -31.36 -33.13 -45.41
N HIS A 265 -31.66 -33.16 -44.10
CA HIS A 265 -32.60 -32.36 -43.26
C HIS A 265 -32.45 -32.87 -41.79
N GLN A 266 -32.56 -32.15 -40.65
CA GLN A 266 -33.30 -30.95 -40.19
C GLN A 266 -34.79 -31.27 -39.89
N GLU A 267 -35.45 -30.88 -38.79
CA GLU A 267 -35.12 -30.04 -37.60
C GLU A 267 -35.26 -30.91 -36.28
N ASP A 268 -35.47 -30.48 -35.02
CA ASP A 268 -36.34 -29.42 -34.47
C ASP A 268 -35.90 -28.91 -33.06
N ASN A 269 -36.49 -27.79 -32.63
CA ASN A 269 -36.13 -26.97 -31.47
C ASN A 269 -36.88 -27.29 -30.16
N ARG A 270 -36.24 -27.01 -29.01
CA ARG A 270 -36.91 -26.43 -27.84
C ARG A 270 -36.04 -25.40 -27.11
N GLN A 271 -36.46 -24.14 -27.15
CA GLN A 271 -35.97 -23.09 -26.25
C GLN A 271 -36.93 -22.91 -25.06
N LYS A 272 -36.38 -22.62 -23.87
CA LYS A 272 -37.04 -21.76 -22.86
C LYS A 272 -35.99 -20.91 -22.16
N SER A 273 -36.29 -19.63 -22.00
CA SER A 273 -35.43 -18.64 -21.34
C SER A 273 -36.15 -18.04 -20.13
N LEU A 274 -35.37 -17.53 -19.16
CA LEU A 274 -35.87 -16.78 -18.02
C LEU A 274 -35.08 -15.47 -17.87
N LYS A 275 -35.80 -14.36 -17.71
CA LYS A 275 -35.30 -13.03 -17.38
C LYS A 275 -36.35 -12.33 -16.52
N VAL A 276 -35.91 -11.52 -15.55
CA VAL A 276 -36.78 -10.96 -14.51
C VAL A 276 -36.65 -9.44 -14.48
N ILE A 277 -37.79 -8.75 -14.54
CA ILE A 277 -37.99 -7.32 -14.23
C ILE A 277 -39.38 -7.21 -13.52
N PRO A 278 -39.57 -6.34 -12.50
CA PRO A 278 -40.77 -6.35 -11.64
C PRO A 278 -41.76 -5.18 -11.98
N PRO A 279 -42.65 -4.65 -11.09
CA PRO A 279 -44.07 -5.02 -11.14
C PRO A 279 -45.09 -3.85 -11.04
N LEU A 280 -46.38 -4.06 -11.39
CA LEU A 280 -47.53 -3.31 -10.83
C LEU A 280 -48.90 -3.93 -11.23
N GLY A 281 -49.97 -3.67 -10.45
CA GLY A 281 -51.36 -3.66 -10.93
C GLY A 281 -52.35 -4.60 -10.20
N ASP A 282 -53.16 -4.06 -9.29
CA ASP A 282 -54.28 -4.76 -8.64
C ASP A 282 -55.61 -4.59 -9.38
N VAL A 283 -56.35 -5.70 -9.61
CA VAL A 283 -57.83 -5.74 -9.49
C VAL A 283 -58.31 -7.18 -9.28
N PRO A 284 -59.35 -7.37 -8.45
CA PRO A 284 -60.52 -8.13 -8.91
C PRO A 284 -61.86 -7.47 -8.54
N ASN A 285 -62.92 -7.79 -9.30
CA ASN A 285 -64.30 -7.36 -9.07
C ASN A 285 -65.27 -8.45 -9.59
N VAL A 286 -66.58 -8.32 -9.34
CA VAL A 286 -67.69 -9.23 -9.71
C VAL A 286 -67.75 -10.48 -8.80
N ILE A 287 -68.43 -10.43 -7.65
CA ILE A 287 -69.89 -10.45 -7.38
C ILE A 287 -70.47 -11.86 -7.25
N ALA A 288 -71.07 -12.14 -6.08
CA ALA A 288 -72.09 -13.16 -5.88
C ALA A 288 -73.09 -12.67 -4.80
N THR A 289 -74.39 -12.78 -5.07
CA THR A 289 -75.51 -12.53 -4.14
C THR A 289 -75.88 -13.85 -3.42
N VAL A 290 -76.73 -13.97 -2.38
CA VAL A 290 -77.93 -13.27 -1.89
C VAL A 290 -78.06 -13.52 -0.36
N SER A 291 -78.80 -12.67 0.41
CA SER A 291 -79.86 -13.08 1.38
C SER A 291 -80.01 -12.22 2.66
N ILE A 292 -81.16 -11.55 2.78
CA ILE A 292 -82.07 -11.36 3.94
C ILE A 292 -81.46 -11.11 5.34
N GLY A 293 -81.88 -10.01 6.03
CA GLY A 293 -81.67 -9.89 7.49
C GLY A 293 -81.67 -8.47 8.11
N GLU A 294 -82.77 -7.72 7.97
CA GLU A 294 -83.28 -6.69 8.91
C GLU A 294 -82.37 -6.14 10.06
N SER A 295 -81.95 -4.86 9.97
CA SER A 295 -82.03 -3.83 11.06
C SER A 295 -81.23 -2.55 10.73
N VAL A 296 -81.93 -1.44 10.45
CA VAL A 296 -81.30 -0.13 10.20
C VAL A 296 -81.43 0.74 11.46
N THR A 297 -80.31 0.98 12.17
CA THR A 297 -80.07 2.16 13.07
C THR A 297 -78.69 2.09 13.77
N LYS A 298 -77.57 2.03 13.02
CA LYS A 298 -76.19 2.14 13.58
C LYS A 298 -75.06 2.51 12.60
N LEU A 299 -75.37 3.02 11.41
CA LEU A 299 -74.40 3.18 10.31
C LEU A 299 -74.07 4.65 9.97
N VAL A 300 -73.59 5.43 10.95
CA VAL A 300 -72.98 6.75 10.70
C VAL A 300 -71.66 6.92 11.46
N GLU A 301 -71.63 6.70 12.78
CA GLU A 301 -70.44 7.01 13.60
C GLU A 301 -69.24 6.06 13.43
N ASN A 302 -69.47 4.77 13.19
CA ASN A 302 -68.40 3.77 13.12
C ASN A 302 -67.52 3.82 11.86
N LYS A 303 -67.68 4.84 10.99
CA LYS A 303 -66.83 5.09 9.82
C LYS A 303 -65.87 6.28 9.94
N LYS A 304 -65.90 7.07 11.02
CA LYS A 304 -64.87 8.12 11.25
C LYS A 304 -63.69 7.64 12.09
N LYS A 305 -63.94 7.00 13.24
CA LYS A 305 -62.86 6.65 14.20
C LYS A 305 -61.74 5.79 13.61
N LYS A 306 -62.07 4.80 12.76
CA LYS A 306 -61.05 3.96 12.11
C LYS A 306 -60.13 4.70 11.15
N THR A 307 -60.54 5.82 10.56
CA THR A 307 -59.71 6.57 9.60
C THR A 307 -58.69 7.45 10.30
N GLU A 308 -59.04 7.98 11.48
CA GLU A 308 -58.17 8.85 12.28
C GLU A 308 -57.06 8.03 12.98
N ASP A 309 -57.38 6.85 13.52
CA ASP A 309 -56.40 5.91 14.10
C ASP A 309 -55.38 5.40 13.06
N ASP A 310 -55.84 5.08 11.84
CA ASP A 310 -55.01 4.63 10.72
C ASP A 310 -54.07 5.73 10.17
N GLU A 311 -54.39 7.02 10.40
CA GLU A 311 -53.51 8.14 10.01
C GLU A 311 -52.51 8.48 11.12
N LEU A 312 -52.92 8.39 12.39
CA LEU A 312 -52.06 8.63 13.55
C LEU A 312 -50.93 7.60 13.64
N THR A 313 -51.25 6.32 13.38
CA THR A 313 -50.28 5.22 13.36
C THR A 313 -49.25 5.33 12.21
N ARG A 314 -49.64 5.86 11.04
CA ARG A 314 -48.70 6.14 9.94
C ARG A 314 -47.67 7.20 10.34
N LYS A 315 -48.12 8.31 10.90
CA LYS A 315 -47.24 9.39 11.37
C LYS A 315 -46.29 8.94 12.48
N ALA A 316 -46.76 8.08 13.40
CA ALA A 316 -45.90 7.48 14.42
C ALA A 316 -44.80 6.58 13.82
N ASN A 317 -45.11 5.81 12.77
CA ASN A 317 -44.14 4.98 12.06
C ASN A 317 -43.13 5.81 11.25
N GLU A 318 -43.56 6.90 10.62
CA GLU A 318 -42.67 7.83 9.89
C GLU A 318 -41.67 8.52 10.82
N VAL A 319 -42.14 9.04 11.97
CA VAL A 319 -41.26 9.63 13.00
C VAL A 319 -40.26 8.60 13.54
N SER A 320 -40.69 7.34 13.74
CA SER A 320 -39.82 6.25 14.18
C SER A 320 -38.71 5.93 13.16
N GLN A 321 -39.02 5.98 11.85
CA GLN A 321 -38.03 5.78 10.79
C GLN A 321 -37.03 6.94 10.73
N GLN A 322 -37.49 8.19 10.85
CA GLN A 322 -36.61 9.37 10.90
C GLN A 322 -35.66 9.32 12.12
N GLU A 323 -36.14 8.90 13.30
CA GLU A 323 -35.28 8.76 14.47
C GLU A 323 -34.24 7.64 14.30
N GLU A 324 -34.59 6.53 13.64
CA GLU A 324 -33.64 5.46 13.32
C GLU A 324 -32.60 5.89 12.27
N GLU A 325 -33.00 6.71 11.29
CA GLU A 325 -32.10 7.28 10.27
C GLU A 325 -31.09 8.27 10.89
N LEU A 326 -31.55 9.18 11.75
CA LEU A 326 -30.67 10.07 12.53
C LEU A 326 -29.69 9.27 13.43
N LYS A 327 -30.13 8.15 14.03
CA LYS A 327 -29.25 7.24 14.77
C LYS A 327 -28.21 6.57 13.86
N LYS A 328 -28.57 6.17 12.63
CA LYS A 328 -27.65 5.62 11.61
C LYS A 328 -26.62 6.67 11.17
N GLU A 329 -27.03 7.92 10.94
CA GLU A 329 -26.12 9.02 10.60
C GLU A 329 -25.13 9.34 11.74
N GLN A 330 -25.60 9.48 12.97
CA GLN A 330 -24.73 9.70 14.13
C GLN A 330 -23.74 8.54 14.32
N ALA A 331 -24.15 7.29 14.09
CA ALA A 331 -23.26 6.14 14.10
C ALA A 331 -22.22 6.19 12.96
N ALA A 332 -22.60 6.67 11.77
CA ALA A 332 -21.69 6.86 10.65
C ALA A 332 -20.66 7.99 10.92
N LEU A 333 -21.07 9.09 11.56
CA LEU A 333 -20.17 10.17 11.99
C LEU A 333 -19.17 9.67 13.04
N LYS A 334 -19.64 9.01 14.12
CA LYS A 334 -18.78 8.41 15.15
C LYS A 334 -17.80 7.37 14.57
N ARG A 335 -18.21 6.60 13.54
CA ARG A 335 -17.30 5.70 12.78
C ARG A 335 -16.22 6.48 12.00
N LYS A 336 -16.58 7.57 11.30
CA LYS A 336 -15.61 8.42 10.58
C LYS A 336 -14.60 9.07 11.53
N GLU A 337 -15.05 9.50 12.70
CA GLU A 337 -14.21 10.06 13.78
C GLU A 337 -13.23 9.02 14.34
N ASN A 338 -13.73 7.84 14.72
CA ASN A 338 -12.89 6.73 15.21
C ASN A 338 -11.80 6.33 14.20
N ILE A 339 -12.09 6.37 12.89
CA ILE A 339 -11.09 6.12 11.83
C ILE A 339 -10.00 7.20 11.81
N ARG A 340 -10.35 8.48 12.00
CA ARG A 340 -9.36 9.57 12.13
C ARG A 340 -8.48 9.38 13.36
N LEU A 341 -9.07 9.03 14.50
CA LEU A 341 -8.35 8.76 15.75
C LEU A 341 -7.39 7.56 15.62
N GLU A 342 -7.81 6.46 14.98
CA GLU A 342 -6.90 5.32 14.71
C GLU A 342 -5.71 5.75 13.84
N GLN A 343 -5.96 6.55 12.79
CA GLN A 343 -4.89 7.06 11.92
C GLN A 343 -3.88 7.94 12.68
N ILE A 344 -4.35 8.83 13.56
CA ILE A 344 -3.51 9.69 14.40
C ILE A 344 -2.68 8.84 15.38
N ALA A 345 -3.30 7.92 16.11
CA ALA A 345 -2.60 7.02 17.05
C ALA A 345 -1.56 6.15 16.33
N LYS A 346 -1.87 5.68 15.11
CA LYS A 346 -0.98 4.88 14.26
C LYS A 346 0.20 5.68 13.70
N ALA A 347 -0.01 6.98 13.42
CA ALA A 347 1.07 7.91 13.07
C ALA A 347 1.98 8.20 14.28
N GLN A 348 1.42 8.44 15.47
CA GLN A 348 2.18 8.62 16.71
C GLN A 348 3.00 7.36 17.06
N LEU A 349 2.42 6.16 17.00
CA LEU A 349 3.14 4.90 17.17
C LEU A 349 4.22 4.65 16.10
N ALA A 350 4.14 5.31 14.93
CA ALA A 350 5.18 5.25 13.90
C ALA A 350 6.32 6.24 14.18
N THR A 351 6.02 7.47 14.60
CA THR A 351 7.06 8.45 14.99
C THR A 351 7.78 8.02 16.26
N GLU A 352 7.07 7.44 17.23
CA GLU A 352 7.66 6.88 18.44
C GLU A 352 8.61 5.70 18.14
N ARG A 353 8.25 4.80 17.22
CA ARG A 353 9.17 3.74 16.76
C ARG A 353 10.41 4.30 16.07
N LYS A 354 10.28 5.38 15.28
CA LYS A 354 11.44 6.08 14.71
C LYS A 354 12.32 6.70 15.82
N LYS A 355 11.73 7.34 16.83
CA LYS A 355 12.45 7.87 18.01
C LYS A 355 13.22 6.77 18.75
N ARG A 356 12.55 5.68 19.18
CA ARG A 356 13.18 4.53 19.85
C ARG A 356 14.28 3.85 19.01
N GLN A 357 14.17 3.85 17.68
CA GLN A 357 15.22 3.34 16.80
C GLN A 357 16.42 4.29 16.70
N ALA A 358 16.19 5.61 16.57
CA ALA A 358 17.25 6.62 16.54
C ALA A 358 18.01 6.69 17.87
N GLU A 359 17.29 6.63 18.99
CA GLU A 359 17.85 6.52 20.35
C GLU A 359 18.73 5.27 20.50
N LYS A 360 18.21 4.09 20.11
CA LYS A 360 18.99 2.85 20.11
C LYS A 360 20.18 2.88 19.15
N ALA A 361 20.16 3.72 18.11
CA ALA A 361 21.32 3.97 17.25
C ALA A 361 22.34 4.90 17.93
N LYS A 362 21.89 5.99 18.58
CA LYS A 362 22.74 6.90 19.38
C LYS A 362 23.47 6.15 20.49
N ALA A 363 22.76 5.41 21.35
CA ALA A 363 23.37 4.61 22.41
C ALA A 363 24.38 3.56 21.88
N ARG A 364 24.15 3.00 20.67
CA ARG A 364 25.10 2.10 20.00
C ARG A 364 26.33 2.82 19.42
N ALA A 365 26.20 4.09 19.04
CA ALA A 365 27.33 4.91 18.61
C ALA A 365 28.17 5.35 19.82
N GLU A 366 27.51 5.73 20.91
CA GLU A 366 28.14 6.12 22.18
C GLU A 366 28.90 4.96 22.84
N MET A 367 28.28 3.77 22.96
CA MET A 367 28.97 2.55 23.43
C MET A 367 30.16 2.13 22.55
N LYS A 368 30.20 2.54 21.27
CA LYS A 368 31.38 2.37 20.39
C LYS A 368 32.42 3.47 20.62
N ALA A 369 32.00 4.72 20.85
CA ALA A 369 32.88 5.84 21.15
C ALA A 369 33.62 5.61 22.48
N GLN A 370 32.91 5.21 23.54
CA GLN A 370 33.47 4.86 24.84
C GLN A 370 34.53 3.74 24.72
N LYS A 371 34.21 2.62 24.06
CA LYS A 371 35.18 1.52 23.83
C LYS A 371 36.39 1.95 22.99
N ASN A 372 36.20 2.84 22.01
CA ASN A 372 37.32 3.40 21.24
C ASN A 372 38.17 4.41 22.04
N ALA A 373 37.59 5.12 23.01
CA ALA A 373 38.33 5.97 23.94
C ALA A 373 39.14 5.12 24.92
N GLU A 374 38.51 4.13 25.57
CA GLU A 374 39.14 3.17 26.47
C GLU A 374 40.34 2.44 25.82
N LEU A 375 40.19 2.01 24.55
CA LEU A 375 41.27 1.40 23.78
C LEU A 375 42.39 2.39 23.39
N LYS A 376 42.07 3.69 23.21
CA LYS A 376 43.09 4.74 23.01
C LYS A 376 43.84 5.03 24.31
N GLU A 377 43.17 5.05 25.45
CA GLU A 377 43.79 5.27 26.76
C GLU A 377 44.66 4.09 27.19
N LYS A 378 44.17 2.85 27.04
CA LYS A 378 45.00 1.65 27.26
C LYS A 378 46.23 1.60 26.34
N LYS A 379 46.15 2.16 25.11
CA LYS A 379 47.32 2.36 24.24
C LYS A 379 48.25 3.48 24.71
N LYS A 380 47.72 4.61 25.20
CA LYS A 380 48.52 5.70 25.80
C LYS A 380 49.25 5.24 27.07
N ALA A 381 48.57 4.50 27.95
CA ALA A 381 49.15 3.94 29.18
C ALA A 381 50.28 2.95 28.88
N LYS A 382 50.10 2.02 27.92
CA LYS A 382 51.19 1.13 27.47
C LYS A 382 52.38 1.90 26.90
N LYS A 383 52.16 2.99 26.16
CA LYS A 383 53.25 3.87 25.67
C LYS A 383 53.95 4.66 26.80
N LYS A 384 53.25 5.06 27.86
CA LYS A 384 53.86 5.66 29.06
C LYS A 384 54.73 4.65 29.80
N SER A 385 54.19 3.47 30.12
CA SER A 385 54.96 2.39 30.76
C SER A 385 56.18 1.93 29.95
N GLN A 386 56.09 1.94 28.60
CA GLN A 386 57.26 1.70 27.75
C GLN A 386 58.29 2.84 27.72
N LYS A 387 57.90 4.09 28.02
CA LYS A 387 58.85 5.20 28.24
C LYS A 387 59.48 5.12 29.64
N GLU A 388 58.70 4.83 30.67
CA GLU A 388 59.19 4.62 32.04
C GLU A 388 60.22 3.47 32.09
N LYS A 389 59.93 2.34 31.43
CA LYS A 389 60.89 1.22 31.27
C LYS A 389 62.10 1.53 30.38
N LYS A 390 62.10 2.64 29.64
CA LYS A 390 63.27 3.17 28.92
C LYS A 390 64.02 4.27 29.68
N LEU A 391 63.47 4.78 30.78
CA LEU A 391 64.16 5.68 31.71
C LEU A 391 64.92 4.90 32.80
N ALA A 392 64.49 3.67 33.10
CA ALA A 392 65.10 2.80 34.11
C ALA A 392 66.15 1.82 33.53
N GLY A 393 66.79 2.16 32.40
CA GLY A 393 67.65 1.23 31.67
C GLY A 393 68.51 1.91 30.61
N ALA A 394 69.42 2.78 31.06
CA ALA A 394 70.47 3.37 30.24
C ALA A 394 71.67 3.76 31.11
N THR A 395 72.70 2.92 31.12
CA THR A 395 74.08 3.31 31.45
C THR A 395 74.92 3.12 30.19
N ASP A 396 75.44 4.25 29.71
CA ASP A 396 76.71 4.46 29.00
C ASP A 396 76.89 4.10 27.51
N THR A 397 77.63 4.99 26.84
CA THR A 397 78.19 4.94 25.46
C THR A 397 77.17 5.17 24.31
N GLU A 398 76.92 6.41 23.83
CA GLU A 398 77.75 7.27 22.94
C GLU A 398 77.85 6.79 21.46
N LEU A 399 77.82 7.63 20.41
CA LEU A 399 77.85 9.10 20.25
C LEU A 399 77.26 9.53 18.86
N SER A 400 77.15 10.86 18.57
CA SER A 400 76.76 11.51 17.28
C SER A 400 75.28 11.35 16.81
N VAL A 401 74.43 12.37 16.52
CA VAL A 401 74.54 13.82 16.17
C VAL A 401 75.07 14.03 14.74
N VAL A 402 74.47 14.74 13.75
CA VAL A 402 73.81 16.08 13.68
C VAL A 402 72.58 16.12 12.72
N GLU A 403 71.76 17.17 12.91
CA GLU A 403 70.64 17.82 12.15
C GLU A 403 70.56 17.67 10.59
N THR A 404 69.40 17.87 9.93
CA THR A 404 68.74 19.18 9.65
C THR A 404 67.25 19.07 9.28
N ALA A 405 66.46 20.13 9.48
CA ALA A 405 64.99 20.13 9.42
C ALA A 405 64.37 20.73 8.14
N LYS A 406 63.13 20.29 7.80
CA LYS A 406 61.95 21.14 7.49
C LYS A 406 60.67 20.33 7.14
N GLU A 407 59.53 20.95 7.41
CA GLU A 407 58.16 20.62 6.91
C GLU A 407 57.85 21.55 5.70
N PRO A 408 56.71 21.42 4.94
CA PRO A 408 55.60 20.46 5.01
C PRO A 408 55.08 19.93 3.62
N GLU A 409 53.88 19.33 3.64
CA GLU A 409 52.85 19.25 2.56
C GLU A 409 52.84 18.18 1.42
N SER A 410 51.58 17.77 1.12
CA SER A 410 51.00 17.35 -0.18
C SER A 410 50.88 15.86 -0.66
N ILE A 411 49.66 15.33 -0.49
CA ILE A 411 48.78 14.49 -1.36
C ILE A 411 49.30 13.55 -2.50
N LYS A 412 48.60 12.40 -2.67
CA LYS A 412 48.61 11.38 -3.78
C LYS A 412 49.72 10.33 -3.61
N VAL A 413 49.78 9.13 -4.22
CA VAL A 413 49.39 8.50 -5.52
C VAL A 413 49.09 6.99 -5.21
N ILE A 414 48.07 6.29 -5.72
CA ILE A 414 48.05 5.38 -6.92
C ILE A 414 49.26 4.40 -6.99
N THR A 415 49.24 3.14 -7.47
CA THR A 415 48.27 2.00 -7.65
C THR A 415 49.12 0.75 -8.04
N SER A 416 48.56 -0.49 -8.02
CA SER A 416 49.15 -1.74 -8.60
C SER A 416 50.34 -2.38 -7.82
N GLU A 417 50.77 -3.65 -7.97
CA GLU A 417 50.11 -4.85 -8.54
C GLU A 417 50.64 -6.20 -7.92
N LYS A 418 50.31 -7.35 -8.56
CA LYS A 418 50.59 -8.78 -8.21
C LYS A 418 52.05 -9.23 -8.58
N PRO A 419 52.54 -10.50 -8.40
CA PRO A 419 51.86 -11.79 -8.14
C PRO A 419 52.52 -12.88 -7.19
N ALA A 420 51.65 -13.79 -6.69
CA ALA A 420 51.73 -15.28 -6.58
C ALA A 420 52.96 -16.11 -6.12
N LYS A 421 52.68 -17.08 -5.21
CA LYS A 421 52.93 -18.56 -5.24
C LYS A 421 52.16 -19.20 -4.04
N ALA A 422 51.24 -20.17 -4.17
CA ALA A 422 51.37 -21.62 -4.51
C ALA A 422 51.96 -22.45 -3.33
N LEU A 423 51.46 -23.63 -2.91
CA LEU A 423 50.43 -24.56 -3.44
C LEU A 423 49.80 -25.45 -2.33
N THR A 424 48.78 -26.24 -2.69
CA THR A 424 48.17 -27.42 -1.99
C THR A 424 47.04 -27.09 -0.99
N LYS A 425 46.03 -27.96 -0.73
CA LYS A 425 45.49 -29.14 -1.46
C LYS A 425 43.98 -29.27 -1.13
N ALA A 426 43.26 -30.24 -1.72
CA ALA A 426 41.82 -30.47 -1.49
C ALA A 426 41.43 -31.97 -1.57
N PRO A 427 40.21 -32.34 -1.14
CA PRO A 427 39.40 -33.25 -1.94
C PRO A 427 37.93 -32.78 -2.20
N VAL A 428 37.56 -32.87 -3.49
CA VAL A 428 36.25 -33.20 -4.08
C VAL A 428 34.95 -32.65 -3.45
N THR A 429 34.24 -31.82 -4.22
CA THR A 429 32.91 -31.29 -3.93
C THR A 429 31.76 -32.24 -4.28
N VAL A 430 30.84 -32.47 -3.34
CA VAL A 430 29.48 -32.94 -3.67
C VAL A 430 28.65 -31.75 -4.14
N ARG A 431 28.39 -31.68 -5.45
CA ARG A 431 27.71 -30.56 -6.14
C ARG A 431 26.20 -30.53 -5.85
N LYS A 432 25.80 -30.14 -4.63
CA LYS A 432 24.38 -29.91 -4.28
C LYS A 432 23.74 -28.91 -5.24
N GLN A 433 22.76 -29.37 -6.02
CA GLN A 433 22.03 -28.55 -6.98
C GLN A 433 21.25 -27.45 -6.25
N ASN A 434 21.64 -26.19 -6.44
CA ASN A 434 21.02 -25.03 -5.79
C ASN A 434 19.73 -24.60 -6.51
N ASN A 435 18.70 -25.46 -6.54
CA ASN A 435 17.34 -25.06 -6.90
C ASN A 435 16.68 -24.23 -5.79
N LYS A 436 17.35 -23.13 -5.41
CA LYS A 436 16.82 -22.08 -4.54
C LYS A 436 15.82 -21.26 -5.34
N LEU A 437 14.61 -21.80 -5.47
CA LEU A 437 13.42 -21.02 -5.83
C LEU A 437 13.44 -19.71 -5.02
N LYS A 438 13.53 -18.57 -5.70
CA LYS A 438 13.55 -17.24 -5.07
C LYS A 438 12.34 -17.16 -4.14
N TYR A 439 12.57 -16.84 -2.87
CA TYR A 439 11.56 -16.94 -1.80
C TYR A 439 10.25 -16.24 -2.22
N LEU A 440 9.20 -17.01 -2.52
CA LEU A 440 7.85 -16.45 -2.69
C LEU A 440 7.51 -15.71 -1.39
N PRO A 441 6.97 -14.47 -1.42
CA PRO A 441 6.94 -13.57 -0.25
C PRO A 441 6.15 -13.99 1.00
N LEU A 442 5.65 -15.23 1.05
CA LEU A 442 4.59 -15.77 1.90
C LEU A 442 3.24 -15.08 1.62
N PRO A 443 2.09 -15.79 1.74
CA PRO A 443 0.80 -15.12 1.81
C PRO A 443 0.80 -14.17 3.02
N ARG A 444 0.13 -13.02 2.91
CA ARG A 444 0.18 -11.88 3.87
C ARG A 444 -0.36 -12.27 5.25
N ARG A 445 0.46 -13.00 6.01
CA ARG A 445 0.07 -13.71 7.24
C ARG A 445 -0.34 -12.73 8.33
N ASN A 446 -1.60 -12.82 8.78
CA ASN A 446 -2.17 -12.02 9.86
C ASN A 446 -1.39 -12.21 11.18
N LYS A 447 -0.41 -11.32 11.43
CA LYS A 447 0.54 -11.40 12.55
C LYS A 447 -0.11 -11.25 13.94
N GLY A 448 -1.40 -10.88 14.01
CA GLY A 448 -2.15 -10.76 15.26
C GLY A 448 -2.30 -12.08 16.02
N LYS A 449 -2.63 -13.20 15.35
CA LYS A 449 -2.98 -14.46 16.05
C LYS A 449 -1.83 -15.00 16.93
N ARG A 450 -0.57 -14.90 16.49
CA ARG A 450 0.59 -15.28 17.32
C ARG A 450 0.85 -14.34 18.50
N LYS A 451 0.47 -13.05 18.41
CA LYS A 451 0.59 -12.12 19.53
C LYS A 451 -0.38 -12.46 20.66
N MET A 452 -1.61 -12.86 20.32
CA MET A 452 -2.59 -13.30 21.32
C MET A 452 -2.06 -14.52 22.10
N GLN A 453 -1.41 -15.48 21.43
CA GLN A 453 -0.78 -16.63 22.08
C GLN A 453 0.35 -16.22 23.05
N THR A 454 1.20 -15.25 22.68
CA THR A 454 2.24 -14.75 23.61
C THR A 454 1.67 -13.96 24.78
N TRP A 455 0.60 -13.17 24.58
CA TRP A 455 -0.05 -12.46 25.68
C TRP A 455 -0.81 -13.41 26.63
N MET A 456 -1.47 -14.45 26.10
CA MET A 456 -2.07 -15.53 26.90
C MET A 456 -1.04 -16.23 27.80
N LEU A 457 0.14 -16.56 27.26
CA LEU A 457 1.21 -17.20 28.04
C LEU A 457 1.75 -16.28 29.14
N VAL A 458 1.94 -14.98 28.86
CA VAL A 458 2.34 -13.99 29.88
C VAL A 458 1.26 -13.85 30.96
N ALA A 459 -0.02 -13.75 30.57
CA ALA A 459 -1.14 -13.66 31.51
C ALA A 459 -1.22 -14.87 32.44
N LEU A 460 -1.09 -16.09 31.88
CA LEU A 460 -1.09 -17.34 32.66
C LEU A 460 0.06 -17.37 33.67
N VAL A 461 1.27 -16.97 33.27
CA VAL A 461 2.42 -16.86 34.19
C VAL A 461 2.17 -15.82 35.29
N THR A 462 1.59 -14.66 34.98
CA THR A 462 1.29 -13.65 36.01
C THR A 462 0.21 -14.10 37.01
N VAL A 463 -0.80 -14.86 36.57
CA VAL A 463 -1.79 -15.45 37.48
C VAL A 463 -1.15 -16.49 38.39
N LEU A 464 -0.26 -17.33 37.86
CA LEU A 464 0.44 -18.36 38.65
C LEU A 464 1.35 -17.73 39.72
N ILE A 465 2.02 -16.61 39.41
CA ILE A 465 2.79 -15.82 40.39
C ILE A 465 1.87 -15.21 41.46
N LEU A 466 0.73 -14.64 41.09
CA LEU A 466 -0.24 -14.09 42.05
C LEU A 466 -0.79 -15.16 43.01
N VAL A 467 -1.09 -16.36 42.50
CA VAL A 467 -1.52 -17.50 43.32
C VAL A 467 -0.42 -17.91 44.31
N MET A 468 0.85 -17.99 43.88
CA MET A 468 1.96 -18.29 44.78
C MET A 468 2.16 -17.23 45.87
N ILE A 469 1.96 -15.94 45.56
CA ILE A 469 2.01 -14.86 46.56
C ILE A 469 0.86 -14.98 47.56
N LEU A 470 -0.36 -15.28 47.09
CA LEU A 470 -1.53 -15.47 47.96
C LEU A 470 -1.36 -16.67 48.91
N LEU A 471 -0.86 -17.81 48.42
CA LEU A 471 -0.56 -18.97 49.28
C LEU A 471 0.58 -18.68 50.26
N GLY A 472 1.64 -17.99 49.82
CA GLY A 472 2.73 -17.56 50.70
C GLY A 472 2.26 -16.66 51.84
N ASN A 473 1.39 -15.69 51.54
CA ASN A 473 0.77 -14.82 52.55
C ASN A 473 -0.16 -15.59 53.49
N TYR A 474 -0.89 -16.59 53.01
CA TYR A 474 -1.73 -17.46 53.85
C TYR A 474 -0.91 -18.25 54.88
N VAL A 475 0.28 -18.74 54.49
CA VAL A 475 1.22 -19.45 55.38
C VAL A 475 1.92 -18.50 56.37
N SER A 476 2.04 -17.20 56.04
CA SER A 476 2.52 -16.19 56.99
C SER A 476 1.43 -15.77 57.99
N LEU A 477 0.17 -15.63 57.57
CA LEU A 477 -0.94 -15.31 58.48
C LEU A 477 -1.25 -16.45 59.44
N SER A 478 -1.23 -17.72 58.99
CA SER A 478 -1.54 -18.86 59.86
C SER A 478 -0.53 -19.06 61.00
N LYS A 479 0.70 -18.55 60.84
CA LYS A 479 1.72 -18.54 61.90
C LYS A 479 1.53 -17.45 62.96
N PHE A 480 0.69 -16.44 62.71
CA PHE A 480 0.46 -15.33 63.65
C PHE A 480 -0.69 -15.58 64.64
N ASN A 481 -1.52 -16.61 64.41
CA ASN A 481 -2.69 -16.93 65.24
C ASN A 481 -2.48 -18.16 66.15
N LEU A 482 -1.24 -18.49 66.53
CA LEU A 482 -0.94 -19.67 67.35
C LEU A 482 0.00 -19.39 68.53
N MET A 483 -0.42 -18.51 69.42
CA MET A 483 0.04 -18.47 70.82
C MET A 483 -1.18 -18.52 71.76
N PRO A 484 -1.37 -19.60 72.53
CA PRO A 484 -2.25 -19.61 73.68
C PRO A 484 -1.52 -19.00 74.90
N ASN A 485 -2.27 -18.31 75.76
CA ASN A 485 -1.75 -17.85 77.05
C ASN A 485 -1.43 -19.06 77.95
N LEU A 486 -0.38 -18.95 78.76
CA LEU A 486 -0.30 -19.68 80.02
C LEU A 486 -0.79 -18.74 81.13
N GLU A 487 -1.75 -19.20 81.92
CA GLU A 487 -2.07 -18.63 83.22
C GLU A 487 -2.08 -19.75 84.26
N SER A 488 -1.15 -19.64 85.21
CA SER A 488 -1.08 -20.38 86.48
C SER A 488 -0.28 -19.52 87.47
#